data_AF-A0A5N8W4U2-F1
#
_entry.id   AF-A0A5N8W4U2-F1
#
_cell.length_a   1.000
_cell.length_b   1.000
_cell.length_c   1.000
_cell.angle_alpha   90.00
_cell.angle_beta   90.00
_cell.angle_gamma   90.00
#
_symmetry.space_group_name_H-M   'P 1'
#
loop_
_entity.id
_entity.type
_entity.pdbx_description
1 polymer ?
#
loop_
_entity_poly.entity_id
_entity_poly.type
_entity_poly.pdbx_seq_one_letter_code
_entity_poly.pdbx_strand_id
1 'polypeptide(L)'
;MEVSLSRMRASEPLSSMWRGYSSLAAQATNEAIELGVMPPWKGCMRLAFLVSEYGSYPGSDVQVVLHPDQVAANALRLIEKPYEEIVEAVEGWSCRPISEIAELRRAKNIIHALAAIAPHVLDSELGKEIARWVDVCERLP
;
A
#
# COMPACT_ATOMS: atom_id res chain seq x y z
N MET A 1 -8.07 -13.07 -46.11
CA MET A 1 -8.91 -12.53 -45.02
C MET A 1 -9.35 -13.73 -44.20
N GLU A 2 -8.58 -14.09 -43.18
CA GLU A 2 -8.92 -15.17 -42.25
C GLU A 2 -8.89 -14.59 -40.84
N VAL A 3 -10.01 -14.71 -40.16
CA VAL A 3 -10.29 -14.11 -38.85
C VAL A 3 -9.63 -14.96 -37.77
N SER A 4 -8.75 -14.33 -37.00
CA SER A 4 -8.06 -14.88 -35.83
C SER A 4 -9.05 -15.30 -34.75
N LEU A 5 -9.19 -16.62 -34.53
CA LEU A 5 -10.08 -17.23 -33.54
C LEU A 5 -9.41 -17.57 -32.20
N SER A 6 -8.20 -17.06 -31.94
CA SER A 6 -7.43 -17.42 -30.72
C SER A 6 -7.40 -16.31 -29.65
N ARG A 7 -8.16 -15.22 -29.81
CA ARG A 7 -8.23 -14.09 -28.87
C ARG A 7 -9.62 -13.85 -28.27
N MET A 8 -10.36 -14.92 -27.98
CA MET A 8 -11.66 -14.80 -27.32
C MET A 8 -11.64 -15.30 -25.87
N ARG A 9 -11.91 -14.36 -24.95
CA ARG A 9 -12.75 -14.54 -23.73
C ARG A 9 -12.19 -15.27 -22.49
N ALA A 10 -10.88 -15.26 -22.25
CA ALA A 10 -10.36 -15.65 -20.92
C ALA A 10 -10.16 -14.47 -19.95
N SER A 11 -10.29 -13.22 -20.39
CA SER A 11 -9.86 -12.02 -19.63
C SER A 11 -10.97 -11.33 -18.80
N GLU A 12 -12.24 -11.46 -19.15
CA GLU A 12 -13.37 -10.77 -18.47
C GLU A 12 -13.90 -11.47 -17.19
N PRO A 13 -14.01 -12.82 -17.13
CA PRO A 13 -14.54 -13.48 -15.93
C PRO A 13 -13.56 -13.40 -14.76
N LEU A 14 -12.26 -13.50 -15.05
CA LEU A 14 -11.21 -13.42 -14.04
C LEU A 14 -11.07 -12.00 -13.50
N SER A 15 -11.10 -10.98 -14.36
CA SER A 15 -11.03 -9.58 -13.92
C SER A 15 -12.23 -9.15 -13.07
N SER A 16 -13.43 -9.66 -13.36
CA SER A 16 -14.62 -9.41 -12.52
C SER A 16 -14.57 -10.14 -11.17
N MET A 17 -14.03 -11.36 -11.12
CA MET A 17 -13.81 -12.11 -9.88
C MET A 17 -12.78 -11.41 -8.97
N TRP A 18 -11.65 -10.97 -9.53
CA TRP A 18 -10.62 -10.25 -8.78
C TRP A 18 -11.13 -8.90 -8.25
N ARG A 19 -12.01 -8.22 -8.99
CA ARG A 19 -12.70 -7.01 -8.51
C ARG A 19 -13.63 -7.31 -7.32
N GLY A 20 -14.43 -8.36 -7.42
CA GLY A 20 -15.30 -8.77 -6.32
C GLY A 20 -14.50 -9.10 -5.06
N TYR A 21 -13.40 -9.83 -5.23
CA TYR A 21 -12.49 -10.15 -4.13
C TYR A 21 -11.84 -8.90 -3.53
N SER A 22 -11.22 -8.04 -4.34
CA SER A 22 -10.52 -6.85 -3.83
C SER A 22 -11.48 -5.87 -3.15
N SER A 23 -12.71 -5.73 -3.66
CA SER A 23 -13.76 -4.92 -3.04
C SER A 23 -14.18 -5.48 -1.69
N LEU A 24 -14.47 -6.78 -1.60
CA LEU A 24 -14.87 -7.42 -0.34
C LEU A 24 -13.74 -7.38 0.68
N ALA A 25 -12.51 -7.62 0.25
CA ALA A 25 -11.32 -7.57 1.11
C ALA A 25 -11.07 -6.14 1.62
N ALA A 26 -11.27 -5.12 0.78
CA ALA A 26 -11.18 -3.71 1.19
C ALA A 26 -12.26 -3.35 2.22
N GLN A 27 -13.52 -3.71 1.95
CA GLN A 27 -14.65 -3.47 2.87
C GLN A 27 -14.41 -4.16 4.22
N ALA A 28 -14.08 -5.45 4.23
CA ALA A 28 -13.80 -6.20 5.44
C ALA A 28 -12.60 -5.63 6.21
N THR A 29 -11.59 -5.10 5.50
CA THR A 29 -10.45 -4.43 6.14
C THR A 29 -10.86 -3.13 6.80
N ASN A 30 -11.63 -2.28 6.12
CA ASN A 30 -12.11 -1.02 6.68
C ASN A 30 -13.04 -1.24 7.87
N GLU A 31 -13.99 -2.18 7.77
CA GLU A 31 -14.89 -2.53 8.86
C GLU A 31 -14.11 -3.07 10.08
N ALA A 32 -13.09 -3.90 9.86
CA ALA A 32 -12.24 -4.38 10.95
C ALA A 32 -11.44 -3.24 11.63
N ILE A 33 -11.06 -2.19 10.90
CA ILE A 33 -10.43 -0.98 11.48
C ILE A 33 -11.46 -0.19 12.28
N GLU A 34 -12.64 0.05 11.73
CA GLU A 34 -13.74 0.80 12.37
C GLU A 34 -14.22 0.14 13.66
N LEU A 35 -14.31 -1.19 13.68
CA LEU A 35 -14.68 -1.98 14.86
C LEU A 35 -13.52 -2.15 15.86
N GLY A 36 -12.32 -1.65 15.56
CA GLY A 36 -11.15 -1.75 16.43
C GLY A 36 -10.53 -3.16 16.52
N VAL A 37 -10.96 -4.09 15.68
CA VAL A 37 -10.41 -5.46 15.60
C VAL A 37 -9.03 -5.45 14.93
N MET A 38 -8.78 -4.48 14.06
CA MET A 38 -7.51 -4.29 13.37
C MET A 38 -6.97 -2.87 13.60
N PRO A 39 -5.68 -2.72 13.98
CA PRO A 39 -5.09 -1.40 14.06
C PRO A 39 -4.96 -0.79 12.66
N PRO A 40 -5.16 0.53 12.50
CA PRO A 40 -5.16 1.21 11.20
C PRO A 40 -3.93 0.93 10.33
N TRP A 41 -2.73 0.86 10.93
CA TRP A 41 -1.48 0.58 10.19
C TRP A 41 -1.47 -0.81 9.53
N LYS A 42 -2.03 -1.83 10.18
CA LYS A 42 -2.17 -3.17 9.56
C LYS A 42 -3.18 -3.16 8.42
N GLY A 43 -4.27 -2.42 8.61
CA GLY A 43 -5.31 -2.27 7.59
C GLY A 43 -4.76 -1.59 6.34
N CYS A 44 -4.03 -0.50 6.52
CA CYS A 44 -3.38 0.20 5.43
C CYS A 44 -2.39 -0.69 4.66
N MET A 45 -1.55 -1.48 5.34
CA MET A 45 -0.67 -2.44 4.67
C MET A 45 -1.45 -3.46 3.83
N ARG A 46 -2.60 -3.95 4.31
CA ARG A 46 -3.46 -4.85 3.53
C ARG A 46 -4.05 -4.17 2.31
N LEU A 47 -4.53 -2.93 2.45
CA LEU A 47 -5.05 -2.16 1.33
C LEU A 47 -3.97 -1.87 0.27
N ALA A 48 -2.76 -1.53 0.71
CA ALA A 48 -1.61 -1.34 -0.17
C ALA A 48 -1.25 -2.63 -0.92
N PHE A 49 -1.25 -3.78 -0.24
CA PHE A 49 -1.08 -5.07 -0.89
C PHE A 49 -2.16 -5.32 -1.96
N LEU A 50 -3.43 -5.06 -1.65
CA LEU A 50 -4.52 -5.21 -2.64
C LEU A 50 -4.32 -4.29 -3.85
N VAL A 51 -3.83 -3.06 -3.64
CA VAL A 51 -3.49 -2.13 -4.74
C VAL A 51 -2.30 -2.64 -5.55
N SER A 52 -1.25 -3.14 -4.91
CA SER A 52 -0.05 -3.65 -5.61
C SER A 52 -0.39 -4.88 -6.48
N GLU A 53 -1.22 -5.79 -5.98
CA GLU A 53 -1.54 -7.04 -6.69
C GLU A 53 -2.65 -6.87 -7.73
N TYR A 54 -3.61 -5.96 -7.48
CA TYR A 54 -4.84 -5.87 -8.28
C TYR A 54 -5.14 -4.46 -8.82
N GLY A 55 -4.33 -3.45 -8.49
CA GLY A 55 -4.62 -2.04 -8.74
C GLY A 55 -4.30 -1.54 -10.15
N SER A 56 -3.67 -2.33 -11.02
CA SER A 56 -3.39 -1.90 -12.40
C SER A 56 -3.15 -3.08 -13.34
N TYR A 57 -4.22 -3.70 -13.87
CA TYR A 57 -4.09 -4.51 -15.08
C TYR A 57 -4.36 -3.62 -16.31
N PRO A 58 -3.36 -3.40 -17.19
CA PRO A 58 -3.54 -2.66 -18.43
C PRO A 58 -4.56 -3.36 -19.34
N GLY A 59 -5.53 -2.59 -19.87
CA GLY A 59 -6.60 -3.13 -20.72
C GLY A 59 -7.81 -3.70 -19.97
N SER A 60 -7.90 -3.43 -18.66
CA SER A 60 -9.11 -3.72 -17.89
C SER A 60 -9.91 -2.42 -17.74
N ASP A 61 -11.18 -2.42 -18.17
CA ASP A 61 -12.16 -1.33 -17.90
C ASP A 61 -12.58 -1.32 -16.42
N VAL A 62 -11.62 -1.56 -15.53
CA VAL A 62 -11.85 -1.85 -14.12
C VAL A 62 -11.72 -0.56 -13.32
N GLN A 63 -12.89 0.02 -13.01
CA GLN A 63 -13.01 1.04 -11.97
C GLN A 63 -12.36 0.53 -10.67
N VAL A 64 -11.26 1.21 -10.35
CA VAL A 64 -10.43 1.10 -9.17
C VAL A 64 -11.30 1.17 -7.90
N VAL A 65 -11.38 0.07 -7.15
CA VAL A 65 -12.11 0.06 -5.85
C VAL A 65 -11.31 0.76 -4.75
N LEU A 66 -9.98 0.87 -4.91
CA LEU A 66 -9.06 1.55 -4.00
C LEU A 66 -8.08 2.41 -4.79
N HIS A 67 -8.23 3.74 -4.71
CA HIS A 67 -7.35 4.66 -5.43
C HIS A 67 -5.92 4.59 -4.84
N PRO A 68 -4.88 4.29 -5.63
CA PRO A 68 -3.50 4.17 -5.13
C PRO A 68 -3.06 5.40 -4.33
N ASP A 69 -3.31 6.61 -4.84
CA ASP A 69 -2.95 7.85 -4.16
C ASP A 69 -3.66 7.99 -2.79
N GLN A 70 -4.93 7.58 -2.69
CA GLN A 70 -5.66 7.65 -1.43
C GLN A 70 -5.10 6.66 -0.40
N VAL A 71 -4.75 5.45 -0.84
CA VAL A 71 -4.14 4.43 0.02
C VAL A 71 -2.76 4.90 0.48
N ALA A 72 -1.94 5.45 -0.42
CA ALA A 72 -0.63 5.98 -0.10
C ALA A 72 -0.69 7.19 0.86
N ALA A 73 -1.57 8.16 0.60
CA ALA A 73 -1.75 9.30 1.48
C ALA A 73 -2.22 8.89 2.88
N ASN A 74 -3.11 7.89 2.97
CA ASN A 74 -3.54 7.35 4.25
C ASN A 74 -2.40 6.60 4.97
N ALA A 75 -1.55 5.88 4.24
CA ALA A 75 -0.39 5.20 4.80
C ALA A 75 0.60 6.18 5.43
N LEU A 76 0.95 7.25 4.70
CA LEU A 76 1.88 8.27 5.18
C LEU A 76 1.40 8.95 6.47
N ARG A 77 0.09 9.22 6.58
CA ARG A 77 -0.52 9.79 7.81
C ARG A 77 -0.42 8.87 9.03
N LEU A 78 -0.19 7.58 8.84
CA LEU A 78 -0.03 6.61 9.93
C LEU A 78 1.41 6.49 10.41
N ILE A 79 2.36 7.16 9.75
CA ILE A 79 3.71 7.32 10.27
C ILE A 79 3.65 8.45 11.31
N GLU A 80 3.65 8.06 12.59
CA GLU A 80 3.37 8.95 13.73
C GLU A 80 4.46 10.03 13.95
N LYS A 81 5.66 9.81 13.41
CA LYS A 81 6.81 10.71 13.57
C LYS A 81 7.11 11.44 12.27
N PRO A 82 7.52 12.71 12.33
CA PRO A 82 8.00 13.43 11.15
C PRO A 82 9.25 12.75 10.58
N TYR A 83 9.49 12.96 9.30
CA TYR A 83 10.60 12.35 8.57
C TYR A 83 11.95 12.63 9.25
N GLU A 84 12.17 13.86 9.69
CA GLU A 84 13.41 14.30 10.32
C GLU A 84 13.69 13.53 11.62
N GLU A 85 12.67 13.29 12.44
CA GLU A 85 12.79 12.48 13.66
C GLU A 85 13.10 11.02 13.35
N ILE A 86 12.51 10.46 12.27
CA ILE A 86 12.81 9.09 11.87
C ILE A 86 14.27 8.97 11.40
N VAL A 87 14.76 9.92 10.61
CA VAL A 87 16.16 9.95 10.15
C VAL A 87 17.13 10.02 11.32
N GLU A 88 16.86 10.86 12.31
CA GLU A 88 17.65 10.92 13.53
C GLU A 88 17.55 9.60 14.32
N ALA A 89 16.35 9.03 14.40
CA ALA A 89 16.12 7.81 15.17
C ALA A 89 16.72 6.54 14.58
N VAL A 90 16.93 6.52 13.27
CA VAL A 90 17.64 5.47 12.54
C VAL A 90 19.07 5.31 13.06
N GLU A 91 19.74 6.39 13.46
CA GLU A 91 21.08 6.30 14.03
C GLU A 91 20.99 5.81 15.48
N GLY A 92 21.54 4.62 15.75
CA GLY A 92 21.56 4.04 17.09
C GLY A 92 20.20 3.53 17.57
N TRP A 93 19.29 3.17 16.66
CA TRP A 93 17.97 2.61 17.04
C TRP A 93 18.06 1.45 18.02
N SER A 94 19.13 0.64 17.97
CA SER A 94 19.34 -0.52 18.84
C SER A 94 19.51 -0.18 20.32
N CYS A 95 19.84 1.07 20.64
CA CYS A 95 20.01 1.56 22.01
C CYS A 95 18.74 2.25 22.55
N ARG A 96 17.69 2.36 21.74
CA ARG A 96 16.43 3.01 22.12
C ARG A 96 15.54 2.09 22.96
N PRO A 97 14.59 2.65 23.74
CA PRO A 97 13.57 1.86 24.42
C PRO A 97 12.79 0.94 23.46
N ILE A 98 12.33 -0.21 23.97
CA ILE A 98 11.59 -1.20 23.17
C ILE A 98 10.34 -0.59 22.50
N SER A 99 9.67 0.36 23.15
CA SER A 99 8.52 1.08 22.60
C SER A 99 8.89 1.89 21.34
N GLU A 100 10.01 2.59 21.37
CA GLU A 100 10.52 3.35 20.21
C GLU A 100 10.97 2.42 19.09
N ILE A 101 11.63 1.30 19.42
CA ILE A 101 11.98 0.28 18.41
C ILE A 101 10.72 -0.27 17.74
N ALA A 102 9.66 -0.51 18.52
CA ALA A 102 8.39 -0.97 17.98
C ALA A 102 7.72 0.09 17.07
N GLU A 103 7.81 1.37 17.40
CA GLU A 103 7.39 2.49 16.54
C GLU A 103 8.16 2.51 15.21
N LEU A 104 9.49 2.44 15.27
CA LEU A 104 10.34 2.41 14.07
C LEU A 104 10.03 1.21 13.17
N ARG A 105 9.76 0.04 13.76
CA ARG A 105 9.30 -1.14 13.00
C ARG A 105 7.94 -0.94 12.37
N ARG A 106 7.00 -0.26 13.05
CA ARG A 106 5.71 0.10 12.44
C ARG A 106 5.90 1.01 11.25
N ALA A 107 6.71 2.06 11.39
CA ALA A 107 7.05 2.98 10.30
C ALA A 107 7.65 2.20 9.11
N LYS A 108 8.65 1.34 9.35
CA LYS A 108 9.25 0.49 8.31
C LYS A 108 8.22 -0.36 7.56
N ASN A 109 7.32 -1.01 8.29
CA ASN A 109 6.29 -1.86 7.68
C ASN A 109 5.33 -1.05 6.78
N ILE A 110 4.98 0.17 7.19
CA ILE A 110 4.19 1.10 6.37
C ILE A 110 4.98 1.51 5.12
N ILE A 111 6.25 1.88 5.28
CA ILE A 111 7.12 2.31 4.18
C ILE A 111 7.33 1.18 3.15
N HIS A 112 7.51 -0.06 3.60
CA HIS A 112 7.55 -1.22 2.69
C HIS A 112 6.26 -1.38 1.90
N ALA A 113 5.10 -1.20 2.53
CA ALA A 113 3.82 -1.25 1.82
C ALA A 113 3.67 -0.11 0.81
N LEU A 114 4.16 1.09 1.15
CA LEU A 114 4.23 2.23 0.24
C LEU A 114 5.14 1.96 -0.97
N ALA A 115 6.30 1.33 -0.76
CA ALA A 115 7.22 0.97 -1.83
C ALA A 115 6.55 0.06 -2.88
N ALA A 116 5.73 -0.89 -2.43
CA ALA A 116 5.02 -1.81 -3.31
C ALA A 116 3.98 -1.10 -4.20
N ILE A 117 3.33 -0.05 -3.68
CA ILE A 117 2.31 0.68 -4.44
C ILE A 117 2.84 1.90 -5.21
N ALA A 118 4.10 2.31 -4.96
CA ALA A 118 4.71 3.48 -5.60
C ALA A 118 4.58 3.49 -7.15
N PRO A 119 4.72 2.36 -7.87
CA PRO A 119 4.54 2.34 -9.33
C PRO A 119 3.12 2.66 -9.80
N HIS A 120 2.13 2.58 -8.90
CA HIS A 120 0.71 2.79 -9.19
C HIS A 120 0.21 4.17 -8.77
N VAL A 121 1.04 4.97 -8.09
CA VAL A 121 0.70 6.33 -7.63
C VAL A 121 0.79 7.31 -8.80
N LEU A 122 -0.27 8.11 -8.98
CA LEU A 122 -0.41 9.06 -10.09
C LEU A 122 0.00 10.48 -9.68
N ASP A 123 -0.19 10.84 -8.41
CA ASP A 123 0.26 12.11 -7.85
C ASP A 123 1.79 12.15 -7.75
N SER A 124 2.41 13.09 -8.48
CA SER A 124 3.87 13.24 -8.53
C SER A 124 4.50 13.70 -7.22
N GLU A 125 3.82 14.54 -6.45
CA GLU A 125 4.34 15.02 -5.16
C GLU A 125 4.26 13.89 -4.12
N LEU A 126 3.16 13.15 -4.13
CA LEU A 126 3.03 11.94 -3.31
C LEU A 126 4.08 10.89 -3.67
N GLY A 127 4.34 10.69 -4.96
CA GLY A 127 5.41 9.80 -5.44
C GLY A 127 6.80 10.21 -4.94
N LYS A 128 7.12 11.51 -4.93
CA LYS A 128 8.38 12.03 -4.37
C LYS A 128 8.46 11.82 -2.86
N GLU A 129 7.36 12.03 -2.14
CA GLU A 129 7.31 11.80 -0.70
C GLU A 129 7.53 10.31 -0.36
N ILE A 130 6.89 9.40 -1.10
CA ILE A 130 7.12 7.96 -0.95
C ILE A 130 8.58 7.62 -1.21
N ALA A 131 9.17 8.10 -2.31
CA ALA A 131 10.57 7.85 -2.64
C ALA A 131 11.51 8.29 -1.51
N ARG A 132 11.28 9.49 -0.95
CA ARG A 132 12.02 10.02 0.20
C ARG A 132 11.93 9.06 1.41
N TRP A 133 10.76 8.53 1.71
CA TRP A 133 10.58 7.55 2.79
C TRP A 133 11.22 6.19 2.51
N VAL A 134 11.18 5.73 1.27
CA VAL A 134 11.81 4.46 0.86
C VAL A 134 13.33 4.49 1.05
N ASP A 135 13.97 5.62 0.77
CA ASP A 135 15.42 5.80 0.94
C ASP A 135 15.92 5.55 2.38
N VAL A 136 15.07 5.76 3.39
CA VAL A 136 15.44 5.53 4.81
C VAL A 136 15.03 4.14 5.31
N CYS A 137 14.28 3.37 4.53
CA CYS A 137 13.65 2.12 4.96
C CYS A 137 14.64 1.03 5.36
N GLU A 138 15.72 0.86 4.58
CA GLU A 138 16.73 -0.19 4.82
C GLU A 138 17.51 0.03 6.12
N ARG A 139 17.55 1.28 6.60
CA ARG A 139 18.26 1.65 7.83
C ARG A 139 17.41 1.49 9.09
N LEU A 140 16.11 1.20 8.94
CA LEU A 140 15.18 0.96 10.06
C LEU A 140 15.26 -0.49 10.59
N PRO A 141 14.87 -0.73 11.86
CA PRO A 141 14.91 -2.04 12.57
C PRO A 141 13.97 -3.14 12.08
#